data_AF-A0A434DZ08-F1
#
_entry.id   AF-A0A434DZ08-F1
#
_cell.length_a   1.000
_cell.length_b   1.000
_cell.length_c   1.000
_cell.angle_alpha   90.00
_cell.angle_beta   90.00
_cell.angle_gamma   90.00
#
_symmetry.space_group_name_H-M   'P 1'
#
loop_
_entity.id
_entity.type
_entity.pdbx_description
1 polymer ?
#
loop_
_entity_poly.entity_id
_entity_poly.type
_entity_poly.pdbx_seq_one_letter_code
_entity_poly.pdbx_strand_id
1 'polypeptide(L)'
;MALERTFSMIKPDATRRNLTGAITQMLEEAGLRVVASRRVWMSRREAEGFYAVHKERPFFGELVESMSSGPTVVQVLEGENAIAKNRDVMGATNPANAAEGTIRKVHALSIGENSVHGSD
;
A
#
# COMPACT_ATOMS: atom_id res chain seq x y z
N MET A 1 -4.09 23.10 7.64
CA MET A 1 -2.95 22.32 8.18
C MET A 1 -1.84 22.29 7.14
N ALA A 2 -0.68 21.71 7.40
CA ALA A 2 0.38 21.63 6.38
C ALA A 2 -0.05 20.69 5.24
N LEU A 3 0.25 21.08 4.00
CA LEU A 3 0.08 20.22 2.83
C LEU A 3 1.22 19.19 2.82
N GLU A 4 0.86 17.91 2.95
CA GLU A 4 1.81 16.81 2.99
C GLU A 4 1.76 15.97 1.72
N ARG A 5 2.84 15.25 1.46
CA ARG A 5 2.90 14.17 0.47
C ARG A 5 3.33 12.89 1.15
N THR A 6 2.66 11.79 0.79
CA THR A 6 3.01 10.46 1.29
C THR A 6 3.16 9.49 0.13
N PHE A 7 4.04 8.51 0.31
CA PHE A 7 4.14 7.39 -0.60
C PHE A 7 3.01 6.39 -0.31
N SER A 8 2.37 5.89 -1.37
CA SER A 8 1.39 4.82 -1.30
C SER A 8 1.68 3.80 -2.41
N MET A 9 1.41 2.54 -2.11
CA MET A 9 1.63 1.43 -3.04
C MET A 9 0.46 0.46 -2.96
N ILE A 10 -0.10 0.13 -4.13
CA ILE A 10 -1.04 -0.96 -4.34
C ILE A 10 -0.22 -2.19 -4.74
N LYS A 11 -0.24 -3.20 -3.88
CA LYS A 11 0.63 -4.39 -3.91
C LYS A 11 0.22 -5.41 -4.99
N PRO A 12 1.08 -6.40 -5.31
CA PRO A 12 0.83 -7.36 -6.39
C PRO A 12 -0.42 -8.20 -6.20
N ASP A 13 -0.82 -8.51 -4.96
CA ASP A 13 -2.06 -9.23 -4.66
C ASP A 13 -3.29 -8.44 -5.11
N ALA A 14 -3.32 -7.14 -4.84
CA ALA A 14 -4.43 -6.26 -5.22
C ALA A 14 -4.45 -5.97 -6.72
N THR A 15 -3.30 -5.76 -7.36
CA THR A 15 -3.24 -5.50 -8.81
C THR A 15 -3.64 -6.74 -9.62
N ARG A 16 -3.23 -7.95 -9.21
CA ARG A 16 -3.62 -9.23 -9.83
C ARG A 16 -5.14 -9.45 -9.77
N ARG A 17 -5.78 -8.92 -8.73
CA ARG A 17 -7.24 -8.97 -8.51
C ARG A 17 -8.00 -7.79 -9.14
N ASN A 18 -7.34 -6.98 -9.98
CA ASN A 18 -7.93 -5.82 -10.65
C ASN A 18 -8.50 -4.74 -9.70
N LEU A 19 -7.91 -4.57 -8.51
CA LEU A 19 -8.42 -3.64 -7.48
C LEU A 19 -7.81 -2.23 -7.55
N THR A 20 -7.00 -1.92 -8.55
CA THR A 20 -6.32 -0.61 -8.66
C THR A 20 -7.32 0.56 -8.60
N GLY A 21 -8.36 0.55 -9.42
CA GLY A 21 -9.34 1.64 -9.46
C GLY A 21 -10.14 1.77 -8.15
N ALA A 22 -10.59 0.65 -7.58
CA ALA A 22 -11.34 0.65 -6.33
C ALA A 22 -10.53 1.21 -5.16
N ILE A 23 -9.25 0.82 -5.04
CA ILE A 23 -8.38 1.34 -3.97
C ILE A 23 -8.06 2.82 -4.19
N THR A 24 -7.79 3.24 -5.43
CA THR A 24 -7.58 4.67 -5.73
C THR A 24 -8.82 5.49 -5.41
N GLN A 25 -10.01 5.01 -5.75
CA GLN A 25 -11.27 5.66 -5.41
C GLN A 25 -11.41 5.88 -3.88
N MET A 26 -11.13 4.87 -3.05
CA MET A 26 -11.21 5.02 -1.59
C MET A 26 -10.24 6.09 -1.05
N LEU A 27 -9.06 6.23 -1.65
CA LEU A 27 -8.09 7.26 -1.28
C LEU A 27 -8.58 8.66 -1.69
N GLU A 28 -9.14 8.78 -2.89
CA GLU A 28 -9.69 10.03 -3.41
C GLU A 28 -10.93 10.48 -2.63
N GLU A 29 -11.84 9.56 -2.28
CA GLU A 29 -13.02 9.82 -1.45
C GLU A 29 -12.66 10.25 -0.03
N ALA A 30 -11.50 9.82 0.49
CA ALA A 30 -10.97 10.31 1.77
C ALA A 30 -10.38 11.73 1.69
N GLY A 31 -10.34 12.32 0.48
CA GLY A 31 -9.82 13.65 0.21
C GLY A 31 -8.31 13.70 -0.03
N LEU A 32 -7.68 12.57 -0.36
CA LEU A 32 -6.29 12.55 -0.84
C LEU A 32 -6.25 12.68 -2.36
N ARG A 33 -5.31 13.47 -2.88
CA ARG A 33 -5.12 13.64 -4.31
C ARG A 33 -3.95 12.80 -4.82
N VAL A 34 -4.15 12.04 -5.89
CA VAL A 34 -3.04 11.40 -6.61
C VAL A 34 -2.31 12.46 -7.44
N VAL A 35 -1.07 12.80 -7.08
CA VAL A 35 -0.25 13.80 -7.79
C VAL A 35 0.85 13.18 -8.66
N ALA A 36 1.15 11.90 -8.45
CA ALA A 36 1.96 11.09 -9.34
C ALA A 36 1.54 9.62 -9.21
N SER A 37 1.57 8.87 -10.30
CA SER A 37 1.25 7.43 -10.30
C SER A 37 2.02 6.71 -11.40
N ARG A 38 2.52 5.51 -11.10
CA ARG A 38 3.21 4.65 -12.08
C ARG A 38 2.96 3.19 -11.75
N ARG A 39 2.70 2.38 -12.78
CA ARG A 39 2.78 0.92 -12.67
C ARG A 39 4.23 0.48 -12.85
N VAL A 40 4.72 -0.29 -11.88
CA VAL A 40 6.09 -0.82 -11.86
C VAL A 40 6.04 -2.30 -11.52
N TRP A 41 7.04 -3.06 -11.94
CA TRP A 41 7.24 -4.42 -11.47
C TRP A 41 8.65 -4.47 -10.89
N MET A 42 8.74 -4.53 -9.57
CA MET A 42 10.01 -4.53 -8.87
C MET A 42 10.73 -5.86 -9.11
N SER A 43 12.00 -5.77 -9.50
CA SER A 43 12.93 -6.87 -9.36
C SER A 43 13.08 -7.26 -7.88
N ARG A 44 13.53 -8.48 -7.62
CA ARG A 44 13.83 -8.94 -6.27
C ARG A 44 14.76 -7.98 -5.52
N ARG A 45 15.82 -7.49 -6.18
CA ARG A 45 16.79 -6.55 -5.61
C ARG A 45 16.16 -5.22 -5.20
N GLU A 46 15.23 -4.70 -6.00
CA GLU A 46 14.49 -3.47 -5.67
C GLU A 46 13.58 -3.68 -4.46
N ALA A 47 12.90 -4.82 -4.37
CA ALA A 47 12.07 -5.17 -3.21
C ALA A 47 12.92 -5.33 -1.93
N GLU A 48 14.08 -5.99 -2.02
CA GLU A 48 15.04 -6.12 -0.91
C GLU A 48 15.53 -4.75 -0.42
N GLY A 49 15.88 -3.86 -1.35
CA GLY A 49 16.30 -2.50 -1.03
C GLY A 49 15.18 -1.68 -0.37
N PHE A 50 13.96 -1.74 -0.92
CA PHE A 50 12.82 -1.01 -0.39
C PHE A 50 12.43 -1.47 1.03
N TYR A 51 12.46 -2.78 1.29
CA TYR A 51 12.11 -3.36 2.60
C TYR A 51 13.32 -3.66 3.49
N ALA A 52 14.48 -3.04 3.24
CA ALA A 52 15.73 -3.33 3.96
C ALA A 52 15.62 -3.15 5.49
N VAL A 53 14.72 -2.27 5.95
CA VAL A 53 14.41 -2.09 7.38
C VAL A 53 13.89 -3.36 8.06
N HIS A 54 13.35 -4.31 7.28
CA HIS A 54 12.84 -5.59 7.76
C HIS A 54 13.80 -6.76 7.51
N LYS A 55 15.04 -6.53 7.05
CA LYS A 55 15.97 -7.61 6.64
C LYS A 55 16.20 -8.71 7.70
N GLU A 56 16.11 -8.37 8.98
CA GLU A 56 16.34 -9.29 10.11
C GLU A 56 15.05 -9.96 10.60
N ARG A 57 13.90 -9.63 9.99
CA ARG A 57 12.60 -10.18 10.37
C ARG A 57 12.40 -11.53 9.67
N PRO A 58 11.80 -12.52 10.34
CA PRO A 58 11.60 -13.87 9.78
C PRO A 58 10.74 -13.86 8.50
N PHE A 59 9.88 -12.86 8.32
CA PHE A 59 9.00 -12.72 7.15
C PHE A 59 9.65 -11.99 5.96
N PHE A 60 10.92 -11.55 6.05
CA PHE A 60 11.53 -10.71 5.01
C PHE A 60 11.60 -11.41 3.65
N GLY A 61 11.95 -12.70 3.64
CA GLY A 61 12.04 -13.47 2.40
C GLY A 61 10.71 -13.55 1.66
N GLU A 62 9.64 -13.87 2.39
CA GLU A 62 8.27 -13.95 1.87
C GLU A 62 7.77 -12.57 1.40
N LEU A 63 8.07 -11.51 2.15
CA LEU A 63 7.74 -10.14 1.76
C LEU A 63 8.40 -9.75 0.44
N VAL A 64 9.69 -10.03 0.29
CA VAL A 64 10.43 -9.75 -0.95
C VAL A 64 9.87 -10.54 -2.13
N GLU A 65 9.58 -11.83 -1.92
CA GLU A 65 9.01 -12.70 -2.95
C GLU A 65 7.63 -12.18 -3.40
N SER A 66 6.74 -11.91 -2.45
CA SER A 66 5.41 -11.36 -2.72
C SER A 66 5.49 -10.04 -3.50
N MET A 67 6.37 -9.13 -3.10
CA MET A 67 6.47 -7.80 -3.70
C MET A 67 7.15 -7.80 -5.08
N SER A 68 7.93 -8.82 -5.41
CA SER A 68 8.53 -9.02 -6.73
C SER A 68 7.73 -9.98 -7.62
N SER A 69 6.62 -10.53 -7.13
CA SER A 69 5.82 -11.53 -7.84
C SER A 69 5.01 -10.97 -9.02
N GLY A 70 4.91 -9.65 -9.16
CA GLY A 70 4.09 -9.03 -10.20
C GLY A 70 4.04 -7.51 -10.11
N PRO A 71 3.25 -6.87 -11.00
CA PRO A 71 3.15 -5.42 -11.06
C PRO A 71 2.51 -4.81 -9.80
N THR A 72 3.06 -3.71 -9.32
CA THR A 72 2.48 -2.81 -8.31
C THR A 72 2.12 -1.48 -8.94
N VAL A 73 1.21 -0.73 -8.31
CA VAL A 73 1.02 0.69 -8.61
C VAL A 73 1.60 1.49 -7.46
N VAL A 74 2.60 2.32 -7.75
CA VAL A 74 3.17 3.26 -6.79
C VAL A 74 2.65 4.65 -7.09
N GLN A 75 2.32 5.41 -6.03
CA GLN A 75 1.69 6.71 -6.16
C GLN A 75 2.14 7.66 -5.06
N VAL A 76 2.12 8.96 -5.37
CA VAL A 76 2.28 10.04 -4.39
C VAL A 76 0.90 10.61 -4.15
N LEU A 77 0.49 10.59 -2.88
CA LEU A 77 -0.76 11.18 -2.42
C LEU A 77 -0.46 12.52 -1.74
N GLU A 78 -1.25 13.54 -2.06
CA GLU A 78 -1.14 14.88 -1.50
C GLU A 78 -2.43 15.28 -0.78
N GLY A 79 -2.32 15.96 0.36
CA GLY A 79 -3.46 16.44 1.13
C GLY A 79 -3.06 16.97 2.51
N GLU A 80 -4.03 17.51 3.25
CA GLU A 80 -3.81 17.85 4.66
C GLU A 80 -3.66 16.57 5.49
N ASN A 81 -2.58 16.49 6.30
CA ASN A 81 -2.21 15.31 7.09
C ASN A 81 -2.17 14.02 6.25
N ALA A 82 -1.64 14.10 5.02
CA ALA A 82 -1.71 13.02 4.05
C ALA A 82 -1.11 11.70 4.57
N ILE A 83 -0.04 11.76 5.37
CA ILE A 83 0.59 10.56 5.92
C ILE A 83 -0.38 9.84 6.86
N ALA A 84 -0.87 10.52 7.90
CA ALA A 84 -1.80 9.95 8.87
C ALA A 84 -3.10 9.49 8.19
N LYS A 85 -3.67 10.33 7.31
CA LYS A 85 -4.91 10.02 6.60
C LYS A 85 -4.79 8.81 5.68
N ASN A 86 -3.68 8.66 4.97
CA ASN A 86 -3.44 7.45 4.17
C ASN A 86 -3.44 6.20 5.07
N ARG A 87 -2.79 6.25 6.24
CA ARG A 87 -2.78 5.13 7.19
C ARG A 87 -4.17 4.79 7.73
N ASP A 88 -4.98 5.81 8.02
CA ASP A 88 -6.35 5.63 8.49
C ASP A 88 -7.20 4.92 7.43
N VAL A 89 -7.12 5.37 6.16
CA VAL A 89 -7.85 4.77 5.03
C VAL A 89 -7.36 3.36 4.73
N MET A 90 -6.06 3.09 4.88
CA MET A 90 -5.49 1.75 4.73
C MET A 90 -6.04 0.77 5.77
N GLY A 91 -6.19 1.20 7.02
CA GLY A 91 -6.59 0.35 8.15
C GLY A 91 -5.46 -0.52 8.71
N ALA A 92 -5.75 -1.27 9.78
CA ALA A 92 -4.76 -2.10 10.47
C ALA A 92 -4.15 -3.17 9.56
N THR A 93 -2.86 -3.47 9.73
CA THR A 93 -2.10 -4.41 8.87
C THR A 93 -2.72 -5.80 8.79
N ASN A 94 -3.31 -6.29 9.88
CA ASN A 94 -4.11 -7.51 9.87
C ASN A 94 -5.57 -7.14 9.56
N PRO A 95 -6.16 -7.62 8.44
CA PRO A 95 -7.54 -7.28 8.07
C PRO A 95 -8.59 -7.71 9.11
N ALA A 96 -8.32 -8.74 9.91
CA ALA A 96 -9.19 -9.14 11.01
C ALA A 96 -9.37 -8.03 12.06
N ASN A 97 -8.36 -7.16 12.20
CA ASN A 97 -8.34 -6.05 13.15
C ASN A 97 -8.59 -4.70 12.47
N ALA A 98 -8.82 -4.66 11.15
CA ALA A 98 -9.06 -3.43 10.41
C ALA A 98 -10.52 -2.99 10.59
N ALA A 99 -10.74 -1.68 10.73
CA ALA A 99 -12.07 -1.10 10.87
C ALA A 99 -12.88 -1.23 9.57
N GLU A 100 -14.20 -1.32 9.70
CA GLU A 100 -15.13 -1.29 8.55
C GLU A 100 -14.89 -0.06 7.68
N GLY A 101 -14.97 -0.25 6.35
CA GLY A 101 -14.73 0.81 5.38
C GLY A 101 -13.26 1.12 5.08
N THR A 102 -12.28 0.46 5.72
CA THR A 102 -10.86 0.61 5.37
C THR A 102 -10.46 -0.30 4.22
N ILE A 103 -9.42 0.07 3.45
CA ILE A 103 -8.94 -0.71 2.30
C ILE A 103 -8.63 -2.15 2.71
N ARG A 104 -7.93 -2.36 3.84
CA ARG A 104 -7.59 -3.71 4.28
C ARG A 104 -8.82 -4.51 4.70
N LYS A 105 -9.80 -3.88 5.36
CA LYS A 105 -11.03 -4.59 5.71
C LYS A 105 -11.82 -5.05 4.50
N VAL A 106 -11.89 -4.21 3.46
CA VAL A 106 -12.67 -4.49 2.24
C VAL A 106 -11.92 -5.43 1.29
N HIS A 107 -10.60 -5.28 1.16
CA HIS A 107 -9.86 -5.88 0.05
C HIS A 107 -8.75 -6.86 0.45
N ALA A 108 -8.15 -6.77 1.63
CA ALA A 108 -7.03 -7.66 1.98
C ALA A 108 -7.49 -9.11 2.18
N LEU A 109 -6.60 -10.05 1.83
CA LEU A 109 -6.85 -11.49 2.00
C LEU A 109 -6.27 -11.99 3.33
N SER A 110 -5.13 -11.46 3.75
CA SER A 110 -4.41 -11.89 4.94
C SER A 110 -3.45 -10.80 5.43
N ILE A 111 -2.65 -11.12 6.45
CA ILE A 111 -1.58 -10.22 6.92
C ILE A 111 -0.45 -10.06 5.90
N GLY A 112 -0.15 -11.10 5.11
CA GLY A 112 0.87 -11.09 4.05
C GLY A 112 0.36 -10.47 2.74
N GLU A 113 -0.88 -10.78 2.37
CA GLU A 113 -1.59 -10.21 1.21
C GLU A 113 -2.59 -9.14 1.68
N ASN A 114 -2.02 -8.02 2.14
CA ASN A 114 -2.78 -6.92 2.74
C ASN A 114 -3.03 -5.72 1.81
N SER A 115 -2.97 -5.94 0.49
CA SER A 115 -3.32 -5.02 -0.60
C SER A 115 -2.51 -3.72 -0.75
N VAL A 116 -2.09 -3.08 0.34
CA VAL A 116 -1.53 -1.73 0.31
C VAL A 116 -0.38 -1.52 1.30
N HIS A 117 0.53 -0.62 0.92
CA HIS A 117 1.58 -0.05 1.76
C HIS A 117 1.52 1.49 1.70
N GLY A 118 1.95 2.15 2.77
CA GLY A 118 2.09 3.60 2.84
C GLY A 118 3.17 3.98 3.86
N SER A 119 3.73 5.17 3.72
CA SER A 119 4.72 5.70 4.68
C SER A 119 4.16 5.71 6.11
N ASP A 120 5.05 5.50 7.08
CA ASP A 120 4.80 5.59 8.52
C ASP A 120 5.28 6.90 9.15
#